data_AF-A0A2Z7BLB2-F1
#
_entry.id   AF-A0A2Z7BLB2-F1
#
_cell.length_a   1.000
_cell.length_b   1.000
_cell.length_c   1.000
_cell.angle_alpha   90.00
_cell.angle_beta   90.00
_cell.angle_gamma   90.00
#
_symmetry.space_group_name_H-M   'P 1'
#
loop_
_entity.id
_entity.type
_entity.pdbx_description
1 polymer ?
#
loop_
_entity_poly.entity_id
_entity_poly.type
_entity_poly.pdbx_seq_one_letter_code
_entity_poly.pdbx_strand_id
1 'polypeptide(L)'
;MSSTDPLAETSGTHEELSFTAATALLELANSYMSPEIEEASNTIISMSQKQANFHEEEARRYANPTQPFVYTASDGTKSTVAPIRKVSGSNNLIQVRDHHLFKDSRPPQFSMLNLVRDAVARLAGGAGTRDDVCALVRGSQYLVDDIDEEALTKVVRGALDRLRSESDACVRYDKDSRVWVYLHRGRGVEDF
;
A
#
# COMPACT_ATOMS: atom_id res chain seq x y z
N MET A 1 -47.07 0.39 64.13
CA MET A 1 -46.94 -0.46 62.92
C MET A 1 -46.70 0.45 61.74
N SER A 2 -45.51 0.34 61.11
CA SER A 2 -45.06 0.81 59.79
C SER A 2 -43.55 1.04 59.90
N SER A 3 -42.76 -0.03 59.84
CA SER A 3 -42.18 -0.62 58.62
C SER A 3 -41.43 0.40 57.76
N THR A 4 -40.12 0.36 57.98
CA THR A 4 -39.01 0.83 57.15
C THR A 4 -39.03 0.19 55.76
N ASP A 5 -38.67 0.97 54.75
CA ASP A 5 -38.04 0.49 53.50
C ASP A 5 -36.96 1.50 53.06
N PRO A 6 -35.71 1.03 52.82
CA PRO A 6 -34.79 1.70 51.92
C PRO A 6 -34.33 0.71 50.84
N LEU A 7 -34.72 0.94 49.59
CA LEU A 7 -34.06 0.36 48.42
C LEU A 7 -33.49 1.51 47.59
N ALA A 8 -32.21 1.81 47.83
CA ALA A 8 -31.39 2.63 46.96
C ALA A 8 -30.32 1.74 46.31
N GLU A 9 -30.56 1.47 45.03
CA GLU A 9 -29.57 1.38 43.94
C GLU A 9 -28.21 0.74 44.25
N THR A 10 -28.10 -0.57 44.01
CA THR A 10 -26.83 -1.27 43.80
C THR A 10 -26.74 -1.71 42.33
N SER A 11 -26.52 -0.78 41.39
CA SER A 11 -26.30 -1.14 39.97
C SER A 11 -24.87 -0.91 39.48
N GLY A 12 -23.96 -0.38 40.30
CA GLY A 12 -22.60 0.00 39.88
C GLY A 12 -21.53 -1.10 40.01
N THR A 13 -21.78 -2.17 40.76
CA THR A 13 -20.70 -3.09 41.19
C THR A 13 -20.40 -4.21 40.20
N HIS A 14 -21.37 -4.61 39.36
CA HIS A 14 -21.20 -5.79 38.50
C HIS A 14 -20.43 -5.48 37.21
N GLU A 15 -20.60 -4.27 36.64
CA GLU A 15 -19.84 -3.82 35.46
C GLU A 15 -18.37 -3.52 35.82
N GLU A 16 -18.11 -2.82 36.92
CA GLU A 16 -16.75 -2.54 37.40
C GLU A 16 -15.94 -3.80 37.69
N LEU A 17 -16.53 -4.80 38.34
CA LEU A 17 -15.87 -6.07 38.62
C LEU A 17 -15.53 -6.84 37.33
N SER A 18 -16.40 -6.78 36.33
CA SER A 18 -16.14 -7.41 35.02
C SER A 18 -15.02 -6.72 34.25
N PHE A 19 -14.95 -5.38 34.31
CA PHE A 19 -13.92 -4.59 33.66
C PHE A 19 -12.56 -4.79 34.34
N THR A 20 -12.56 -4.88 35.67
CA THR A 20 -11.36 -5.17 36.47
C THR A 20 -10.82 -6.57 36.18
N ALA A 21 -11.70 -7.58 36.12
CA ALA A 21 -11.32 -8.95 35.77
C ALA A 21 -10.76 -9.06 34.34
N ALA A 22 -11.38 -8.37 33.37
CA ALA A 22 -10.89 -8.33 32.00
C ALA A 22 -9.50 -7.67 31.89
N THR A 23 -9.27 -6.60 32.65
CA THR A 23 -7.98 -5.89 32.67
C THR A 23 -6.87 -6.77 33.28
N ALA A 24 -7.15 -7.44 34.41
CA ALA A 24 -6.20 -8.34 35.05
C ALA A 24 -5.83 -9.55 34.17
N LEU A 25 -6.79 -10.08 33.40
CA LEU A 25 -6.52 -11.15 32.43
C LEU A 25 -5.66 -10.67 31.26
N LEU A 26 -5.86 -9.43 30.80
CA LEU A 26 -5.04 -8.84 29.75
C LEU A 26 -3.60 -8.57 30.22
N GLU A 27 -3.42 -8.04 31.43
CA GLU A 27 -2.08 -7.87 32.03
C GLU A 27 -1.36 -9.20 32.23
N LEU A 28 -2.07 -10.23 32.70
CA LEU A 28 -1.51 -11.57 32.85
C LEU A 28 -1.11 -12.16 31.49
N ALA A 29 -1.97 -12.03 30.47
CA ALA A 29 -1.66 -12.47 29.11
C ALA A 29 -0.43 -11.73 28.53
N ASN A 30 -0.34 -10.41 28.73
CA ASN A 30 0.81 -9.62 28.32
C ASN A 30 2.10 -10.01 29.08
N SER A 31 1.99 -10.37 30.36
CA SER A 31 3.14 -10.82 31.16
C SER A 31 3.73 -12.16 30.68
N TYR A 32 2.94 -12.99 29.98
CA TYR A 32 3.39 -14.25 29.37
C TYR A 32 3.87 -14.08 27.92
N MET A 33 3.67 -12.91 27.31
CA MET A 33 4.12 -12.64 25.95
C MET A 33 5.61 -12.30 25.98
N SER A 34 6.43 -13.09 25.26
CA SER A 34 7.87 -12.84 25.21
C SER A 34 8.16 -11.57 24.38
N PRO A 35 9.25 -10.84 24.66
CA PRO A 35 9.59 -9.62 23.93
C PRO A 35 9.74 -9.84 22.42
N GLU A 36 10.15 -11.04 21.99
CA GLU A 36 10.24 -11.40 20.57
C GLU A 36 8.85 -11.50 19.90
N ILE A 37 7.83 -11.98 20.63
CA ILE A 37 6.45 -12.06 20.14
C ILE A 37 5.82 -10.67 20.08
N GLU A 38 6.12 -9.81 21.05
CA GLU A 38 5.66 -8.42 21.06
C GLU A 38 6.26 -7.64 19.88
N GLU A 39 7.56 -7.76 19.63
CA GLU A 39 8.23 -7.12 18.49
C GLU A 39 7.69 -7.62 17.14
N ALA A 40 7.52 -8.94 16.99
CA ALA A 40 6.92 -9.53 15.80
C ALA A 40 5.48 -9.01 15.58
N SER A 41 4.68 -8.95 16.65
CA SER A 41 3.29 -8.46 16.58
C SER A 41 3.25 -6.98 16.17
N ASN A 42 4.07 -6.13 16.79
CA ASN A 42 4.17 -4.72 16.43
C ASN A 42 4.61 -4.52 14.97
N THR A 43 5.53 -5.36 14.49
CA THR A 43 5.97 -5.36 13.10
C THR A 43 4.83 -5.75 12.14
N ILE A 44 4.07 -6.80 12.45
CA ILE A 44 2.92 -7.25 11.65
C ILE A 44 1.82 -6.18 11.59
N ILE A 45 1.50 -5.55 12.72
CA ILE A 45 0.51 -4.46 12.80
C ILE A 45 0.97 -3.28 11.92
N SER A 46 2.24 -2.89 12.05
CA SER A 46 2.82 -1.79 11.26
C SER A 46 2.78 -2.08 9.75
N MET A 47 3.13 -3.30 9.34
CA MET A 47 3.06 -3.73 7.94
C MET A 47 1.63 -3.71 7.41
N SER A 48 0.67 -4.21 8.19
CA SER A 48 -0.75 -4.22 7.83
C SER A 48 -1.29 -2.80 7.67
N GLN A 49 -0.89 -1.87 8.55
CA GLN A 49 -1.27 -0.47 8.44
C GLN A 49 -0.67 0.21 7.20
N LYS A 50 0.60 -0.06 6.88
CA LYS A 50 1.25 0.46 5.66
C LYS A 50 0.54 -0.04 4.40
N GLN A 51 0.12 -1.30 4.40
CA GLN A 51 -0.63 -1.87 3.29
C GLN A 51 -2.02 -1.21 3.14
N ALA A 52 -2.76 -1.05 4.24
CA ALA A 52 -4.06 -0.39 4.23
C ALA A 52 -3.96 1.07 3.74
N ASN A 53 -2.96 1.81 4.21
CA ASN A 53 -2.70 3.19 3.77
C ASN A 53 -2.41 3.23 2.26
N PHE A 54 -1.62 2.29 1.75
CA PHE A 54 -1.35 2.20 0.32
C PHE A 54 -2.60 1.88 -0.49
N HIS A 55 -3.45 0.96 -0.03
CA HIS A 55 -4.71 0.62 -0.71
C HIS A 55 -5.64 1.83 -0.79
N GLU A 56 -5.69 2.66 0.25
CA GLU A 56 -6.45 3.90 0.23
C GLU A 56 -5.88 4.92 -0.77
N GLU A 57 -4.55 5.12 -0.77
CA GLU A 57 -3.88 5.99 -1.75
C GLU A 57 -4.10 5.50 -3.19
N GLU A 58 -3.97 4.19 -3.43
CA GLU A 58 -4.21 3.56 -4.72
C GLU A 58 -5.65 3.78 -5.20
N ALA A 59 -6.65 3.56 -4.34
CA ALA A 59 -8.04 3.80 -4.66
C ALA A 59 -8.30 5.28 -5.01
N ARG A 60 -7.74 6.23 -4.25
CA ARG A 60 -7.88 7.67 -4.51
C ARG A 60 -7.25 8.09 -5.84
N ARG A 61 -6.09 7.51 -6.19
CA ARG A 61 -5.45 7.77 -7.48
C ARG A 61 -6.33 7.33 -8.65
N TYR A 62 -6.86 6.12 -8.60
CA TYR A 62 -7.69 5.60 -9.69
C TYR A 62 -9.11 6.17 -9.71
N ALA A 63 -9.57 6.78 -8.62
CA ALA A 63 -10.80 7.60 -8.62
C ALA A 63 -10.63 8.89 -9.45
N ASN A 64 -9.42 9.45 -9.52
CA ASN A 64 -9.11 10.68 -10.25
C ASN A 64 -7.91 10.49 -11.20
N PRO A 65 -7.98 9.57 -12.18
CA PRO A 65 -6.82 9.11 -12.94
C PRO A 65 -6.23 10.20 -13.85
N THR A 66 -6.99 11.24 -14.17
CA THR A 66 -6.54 12.36 -15.02
C THR A 66 -5.81 13.46 -14.26
N GLN A 67 -5.65 13.33 -12.94
CA GLN A 67 -4.94 14.28 -12.10
C GLN A 67 -3.59 13.68 -11.66
N PRO A 68 -2.56 14.52 -11.41
CA PRO A 68 -1.36 14.07 -10.73
C PRO A 68 -1.73 13.60 -9.32
N PHE A 69 -0.96 12.66 -8.77
CA PHE A 69 -1.24 12.11 -7.44
C PHE A 69 0.02 12.08 -6.60
N VAL A 70 -0.10 12.28 -5.28
CA VAL A 70 1.02 12.27 -4.35
C VAL A 70 0.95 11.00 -3.51
N TYR A 71 1.95 10.14 -3.65
CA TYR A 71 2.12 8.95 -2.83
C TYR A 71 3.01 9.22 -1.62
N THR A 72 2.81 8.44 -0.57
CA THR A 72 3.70 8.41 0.60
C THR A 72 4.49 7.10 0.63
N ALA A 73 5.82 7.20 0.58
CA ALA A 73 6.72 6.06 0.69
C ALA A 73 6.81 5.52 2.13
N SER A 74 7.40 4.34 2.30
CA SER A 74 7.53 3.69 3.62
C SER A 74 8.42 4.44 4.62
N ASP A 75 9.30 5.32 4.11
CA ASP A 75 10.16 6.23 4.89
C ASP A 75 9.49 7.60 5.17
N GLY A 76 8.23 7.78 4.76
CA GLY A 76 7.47 9.02 4.91
C GLY A 76 7.71 10.05 3.80
N THR A 77 8.62 9.80 2.86
CA THR A 77 8.85 10.67 1.70
C THR A 77 7.59 10.77 0.85
N LYS A 78 7.29 11.98 0.37
CA LYS A 78 6.22 12.22 -0.61
C LYS A 78 6.79 12.37 -2.01
N SER A 79 6.14 11.73 -2.98
CA SER A 79 6.51 11.79 -4.40
C SER A 79 5.27 11.96 -5.27
N THR A 80 5.32 12.86 -6.23
CA THR A 80 4.22 13.12 -7.16
C THR A 80 4.36 12.27 -8.43
N VAL A 81 3.30 11.57 -8.81
CA VAL A 81 3.18 10.83 -10.07
C VAL A 81 2.33 11.59 -11.07
N ALA A 82 2.75 11.54 -12.34
CA ALA A 82 2.02 12.13 -13.45
C ALA A 82 0.57 11.59 -13.56
N PRO A 83 -0.35 12.36 -14.18
CA PRO A 83 -1.66 11.88 -14.61
C PRO A 83 -1.56 10.62 -15.48
N ILE A 84 -2.54 9.74 -15.36
CA ILE A 84 -2.69 8.60 -16.26
C ILE A 84 -3.20 9.13 -17.60
N ARG A 85 -2.29 9.28 -18.57
CA ARG A 85 -2.67 9.71 -19.91
C ARG A 85 -3.57 8.65 -20.55
N LYS A 86 -4.69 9.08 -21.14
CA LYS A 86 -5.45 8.24 -22.06
C LYS A 86 -4.55 7.95 -23.25
N VAL A 87 -4.23 6.68 -23.49
CA VAL A 87 -3.43 6.32 -24.66
C VAL A 87 -4.29 6.51 -25.90
N SER A 88 -4.15 7.66 -26.55
CA SER A 88 -4.77 7.91 -27.85
C SER A 88 -4.07 7.03 -28.89
N GLY A 89 -4.65 5.86 -29.19
CA GLY A 89 -4.24 5.02 -30.32
C GLY A 89 -3.36 3.80 -30.04
N SER A 90 -3.12 3.39 -28.78
CA SER A 90 -2.37 2.15 -28.52
C SER A 90 -3.29 0.95 -28.36
N ASN A 91 -3.38 0.17 -29.43
CA ASN A 91 -3.71 -1.25 -29.54
C ASN A 91 -4.17 -1.95 -28.24
N ASN A 92 -5.43 -2.36 -28.23
CA ASN A 92 -6.09 -3.26 -27.26
C ASN A 92 -5.29 -4.53 -26.87
N LEU A 93 -4.18 -4.83 -27.53
CA LEU A 93 -3.37 -6.05 -27.34
C LEU A 93 -2.65 -6.12 -25.99
N ILE A 94 -2.34 -5.00 -25.34
CA ILE A 94 -1.70 -4.98 -24.01
C ILE A 94 -2.75 -5.20 -22.92
N GLN A 95 -3.92 -4.59 -23.06
CA GLN A 95 -5.03 -4.79 -22.16
C GLN A 95 -5.44 -6.27 -22.14
N VAL A 96 -5.41 -6.93 -23.31
CA VAL A 96 -5.71 -8.36 -23.47
C VAL A 96 -4.67 -9.30 -22.79
N ARG A 97 -3.39 -8.91 -22.74
CA ARG A 97 -2.31 -9.81 -22.24
C ARG A 97 -2.28 -9.95 -20.72
N ASP A 98 -2.70 -8.92 -20.01
CA ASP A 98 -2.51 -8.84 -18.56
C ASP A 98 -3.79 -9.15 -17.76
N HIS A 99 -4.90 -9.54 -18.42
CA HIS A 99 -6.17 -9.80 -17.71
C HIS A 99 -6.03 -10.86 -16.60
N HIS A 100 -5.15 -11.85 -16.78
CA HIS A 100 -4.91 -12.90 -15.78
C HIS A 100 -4.12 -12.43 -14.56
N LEU A 101 -3.44 -11.30 -14.64
CA LEU A 101 -2.62 -10.75 -13.54
C LEU A 101 -3.43 -9.87 -12.59
N PHE A 102 -4.61 -9.43 -12.99
CA PHE A 102 -5.37 -8.46 -12.23
C PHE A 102 -6.76 -8.97 -11.88
N LYS A 103 -7.23 -8.60 -10.69
CA LYS A 103 -8.58 -8.88 -10.21
C LYS A 103 -9.63 -8.17 -11.09
N ASP A 104 -10.82 -8.73 -11.17
CA ASP A 104 -11.94 -8.13 -11.93
C ASP A 104 -12.44 -6.83 -11.31
N SER A 105 -12.21 -6.63 -10.00
CA SER A 105 -12.54 -5.40 -9.26
C SER A 105 -11.66 -4.20 -9.61
N ARG A 106 -10.70 -4.36 -10.53
CA ARG A 106 -9.74 -3.30 -10.88
C ARG A 106 -10.41 -2.12 -11.59
N PRO A 107 -9.91 -0.88 -11.37
CA PRO A 107 -10.32 0.28 -12.14
C PRO A 107 -9.99 0.14 -13.64
N PRO A 108 -10.76 0.77 -14.55
CA PRO A 108 -10.55 0.63 -16.00
C PRO A 108 -9.16 1.05 -16.50
N GLN A 109 -8.55 2.05 -15.84
CA GLN A 109 -7.24 2.59 -16.20
C GLN A 109 -6.08 1.82 -15.52
N PHE A 110 -6.40 0.82 -14.69
CA PHE A 110 -5.40 0.00 -14.02
C PHE A 110 -4.62 -0.85 -15.04
N SER A 111 -3.29 -0.79 -14.97
CA SER A 111 -2.40 -1.57 -15.83
C SER A 111 -1.05 -1.76 -15.14
N MET A 112 -0.26 -2.75 -15.58
CA MET A 112 1.07 -2.97 -14.99
C MET A 112 1.97 -1.74 -15.18
N LEU A 113 1.84 -1.03 -16.31
CA LEU A 113 2.63 0.18 -16.56
C LEU A 113 2.36 1.28 -15.52
N ASN A 114 1.07 1.51 -15.19
CA ASN A 114 0.68 2.50 -14.20
C ASN A 114 1.06 2.05 -12.79
N LEU A 115 0.83 0.78 -12.46
CA LEU A 115 1.21 0.22 -11.17
C LEU A 115 2.73 0.29 -10.93
N VAL A 116 3.54 -0.02 -11.93
CA VAL A 116 5.00 0.10 -11.82
C VAL A 116 5.43 1.56 -11.67
N ARG A 117 4.78 2.51 -12.37
CA ARG A 117 5.00 3.96 -12.16
C ARG A 117 4.70 4.37 -10.72
N ASP A 118 3.61 3.86 -10.15
CA ASP A 118 3.21 4.16 -8.79
C ASP A 118 4.13 3.47 -7.75
N ALA A 119 4.66 2.28 -8.07
CA ALA A 119 5.63 1.58 -7.24
C ALA A 119 6.98 2.32 -7.18
N VAL A 120 7.53 2.77 -8.31
CA VAL A 120 8.81 3.49 -8.31
C VAL A 120 8.74 4.83 -7.57
N ALA A 121 7.59 5.51 -7.60
CA ALA A 121 7.38 6.74 -6.83
C ALA A 121 7.39 6.53 -5.31
N ARG A 122 7.06 5.31 -4.87
CA ARG A 122 7.04 4.89 -3.46
C ARG A 122 8.34 4.26 -2.98
N LEU A 123 9.37 4.18 -3.82
CA LEU A 123 10.70 3.70 -3.38
C LEU A 123 11.25 4.63 -2.30
N ALA A 124 11.71 4.05 -1.19
CA ALA A 124 12.38 4.79 -0.13
C ALA A 124 13.63 5.49 -0.70
N GLY A 125 13.83 6.76 -0.36
CA GLY A 125 14.89 7.58 -0.96
C GLY A 125 14.77 7.83 -2.47
N GLY A 126 13.71 7.37 -3.14
CA GLY A 126 13.49 7.53 -4.58
C GLY A 126 14.31 6.59 -5.47
N ALA A 127 14.96 5.56 -4.92
CA ALA A 127 15.71 4.58 -5.69
C ALA A 127 15.63 3.19 -5.07
N GLY A 128 15.71 2.15 -5.89
CA GLY A 128 15.69 0.75 -5.42
C GLY A 128 15.95 -0.27 -6.52
N THR A 129 16.19 -1.49 -6.11
CA THR A 129 16.40 -2.62 -7.01
C THR A 129 15.09 -2.99 -7.73
N ARG A 130 15.19 -3.86 -8.74
CA ARG A 130 14.00 -4.42 -9.37
C ARG A 130 13.15 -5.22 -8.38
N ASP A 131 13.78 -5.89 -7.42
CA ASP A 131 13.09 -6.73 -6.45
C ASP A 131 12.28 -5.86 -5.47
N ASP A 132 12.82 -4.68 -5.11
CA ASP A 132 12.08 -3.67 -4.36
C ASP A 132 10.83 -3.18 -5.12
N VAL A 133 10.96 -2.96 -6.44
CA VAL A 133 9.81 -2.61 -7.28
C VAL A 133 8.79 -3.74 -7.33
N CYS A 134 9.22 -5.00 -7.49
CA CYS A 134 8.33 -6.17 -7.46
C CYS A 134 7.61 -6.29 -6.11
N ALA A 135 8.29 -6.04 -4.99
CA ALA A 135 7.69 -6.06 -3.66
C ALA A 135 6.59 -4.98 -3.52
N LEU A 136 6.85 -3.75 -3.99
CA LEU A 136 5.85 -2.68 -3.98
C LEU A 136 4.67 -2.92 -4.92
N VAL A 137 4.90 -3.58 -6.06
CA VAL A 137 3.86 -4.01 -7.01
C VAL A 137 2.94 -5.06 -6.39
N ARG A 138 3.50 -6.04 -5.66
CA ARG A 138 2.72 -7.07 -4.94
C ARG A 138 1.79 -6.49 -3.88
N GLY A 139 2.07 -5.29 -3.39
CA GLY A 139 1.20 -4.61 -2.43
C GLY A 139 -0.16 -4.19 -2.99
N SER A 140 -0.38 -4.20 -4.31
CA SER A 140 -1.60 -3.68 -4.94
C SER A 140 -2.82 -4.54 -4.61
N GLN A 141 -3.94 -3.89 -4.29
CA GLN A 141 -5.21 -4.59 -4.03
C GLN A 141 -5.89 -5.11 -5.31
N TYR A 142 -5.41 -4.68 -6.48
CA TYR A 142 -5.97 -5.04 -7.79
C TYR A 142 -5.15 -6.11 -8.52
N LEU A 143 -4.04 -6.55 -7.93
CA LEU A 143 -3.24 -7.68 -8.40
C LEU A 143 -3.84 -9.00 -7.87
N VAL A 144 -3.78 -10.08 -8.66
CA VAL A 144 -4.13 -11.42 -8.19
C VAL A 144 -3.10 -11.88 -7.15
N ASP A 145 -3.54 -12.60 -6.12
CA ASP A 145 -2.68 -12.95 -4.98
C ASP A 145 -1.62 -14.01 -5.36
N ASP A 146 -1.98 -14.97 -6.24
CA ASP A 146 -1.14 -16.13 -6.61
C ASP A 146 -0.44 -15.96 -7.97
N ILE A 147 0.27 -14.83 -8.17
CA ILE A 147 1.02 -14.62 -9.41
C ILE A 147 2.38 -15.30 -9.34
N ASP A 148 2.71 -16.04 -10.39
CA ASP A 148 4.03 -16.61 -10.62
C ASP A 148 5.13 -15.51 -10.60
N GLU A 149 6.17 -15.75 -9.81
CA GLU A 149 7.22 -14.76 -9.57
C GLU A 149 8.04 -14.44 -10.83
N GLU A 150 8.29 -15.44 -11.68
CA GLU A 150 9.00 -15.23 -12.93
C GLU A 150 8.16 -14.39 -13.90
N ALA A 151 6.87 -14.70 -14.01
CA ALA A 151 5.91 -13.92 -14.78
C ALA A 151 5.85 -12.47 -14.29
N LEU A 152 5.69 -12.24 -12.97
CA LEU A 152 5.67 -10.88 -12.41
C LEU A 152 6.94 -10.11 -12.74
N THR A 153 8.10 -10.71 -12.48
CA THR A 153 9.41 -10.10 -12.73
C THR A 153 9.59 -9.73 -14.20
N LYS A 154 9.14 -10.59 -15.12
CA LYS A 154 9.19 -10.35 -16.56
C LYS A 154 8.32 -9.17 -16.97
N VAL A 155 7.09 -9.08 -16.47
CA VAL A 155 6.18 -7.97 -16.83
C VAL A 155 6.64 -6.66 -16.19
N VAL A 156 7.12 -6.68 -14.93
CA VAL A 156 7.71 -5.50 -14.26
C VAL A 156 8.92 -4.96 -15.03
N ARG A 157 9.83 -5.84 -15.48
CA ARG A 157 10.95 -5.44 -16.35
C ARG A 157 10.45 -4.75 -17.62
N GLY A 158 9.47 -5.35 -18.30
CA GLY A 158 8.89 -4.79 -19.52
C GLY A 158 8.23 -3.42 -19.29
N ALA A 159 7.57 -3.22 -18.15
CA ALA A 159 7.00 -1.93 -17.77
C ALA A 159 8.08 -0.88 -17.50
N LEU A 160 9.13 -1.21 -16.75
CA LEU A 160 10.25 -0.30 -16.48
C LEU A 160 10.97 0.15 -17.75
N ASP A 161 11.19 -0.79 -18.70
CA ASP A 161 11.79 -0.47 -20.00
C ASP A 161 10.92 0.52 -20.80
N ARG A 162 9.59 0.39 -20.72
CA ARG A 162 8.65 1.30 -21.39
C ARG A 162 8.61 2.67 -20.74
N LEU A 163 8.53 2.73 -19.40
CA LEU A 163 8.55 4.00 -18.65
C LEU A 163 9.83 4.80 -18.90
N ARG A 164 10.97 4.10 -19.02
CA ARG A 164 12.25 4.71 -19.37
C ARG A 164 12.25 5.32 -20.78
N SER A 165 11.47 4.77 -21.71
CA SER A 165 11.40 5.24 -23.11
C SER A 165 10.32 6.28 -23.38
N GLU A 166 9.55 6.68 -22.35
CA GLU A 166 8.56 7.74 -22.49
C GLU A 166 9.22 9.10 -22.78
N SER A 167 8.49 10.00 -23.45
CA SER A 167 8.97 11.35 -23.75
C SER A 167 9.30 12.15 -22.50
N ASP A 168 8.50 11.97 -21.45
CA ASP A 168 8.77 12.44 -20.09
C ASP A 168 9.01 11.23 -19.18
N ALA A 169 10.18 10.61 -19.34
CA ALA A 169 10.55 9.42 -18.58
C ALA A 169 10.54 9.70 -17.07
N CYS A 170 9.81 8.88 -16.32
CA CYS A 170 9.74 8.97 -14.87
C CYS A 170 10.82 8.12 -14.16
N VAL A 171 11.55 7.28 -14.90
CA VAL A 171 12.57 6.39 -14.34
C VAL A 171 13.86 6.39 -15.16
N ARG A 172 14.97 6.12 -14.47
CA ARG A 172 16.28 5.82 -15.06
C ARG A 172 16.88 4.62 -14.34
N TYR A 173 17.55 3.74 -15.09
CA TYR A 173 18.40 2.71 -14.50
C TYR A 173 19.82 3.24 -14.30
N ASP A 174 20.30 3.17 -13.06
CA ASP A 174 21.65 3.50 -12.67
C ASP A 174 22.52 2.24 -12.73
N LYS A 175 23.53 2.23 -13.62
CA LYS A 175 24.35 1.03 -13.86
C LYS A 175 25.36 0.78 -12.75
N ASP A 176 25.85 1.84 -12.12
CA ASP A 176 26.92 1.74 -11.13
C ASP A 176 26.37 1.18 -9.82
N SER A 177 25.20 1.69 -9.41
CA SER A 177 24.49 1.26 -8.21
C SER A 177 23.49 0.13 -8.46
N ARG A 178 23.20 -0.21 -9.73
CA ARG A 178 22.25 -1.26 -10.16
C ARG A 178 20.83 -1.06 -9.63
N VAL A 179 20.38 0.19 -9.53
CA VAL A 179 19.04 0.56 -9.05
C VAL A 179 18.26 1.34 -10.10
N TRP A 180 16.93 1.28 -9.99
CA TRP A 180 16.01 2.18 -10.66
C TRP A 180 15.80 3.43 -9.81
N VAL A 181 15.92 4.60 -10.44
CA VAL A 181 15.77 5.90 -9.81
C VAL A 181 14.51 6.57 -10.33
N TYR A 182 13.67 7.05 -9.42
CA TYR A 182 12.49 7.85 -9.74
C TYR A 182 12.86 9.31 -9.99
N LEU A 183 12.59 9.80 -11.20
CA LEU A 183 13.04 11.12 -11.67
C LEU A 183 12.09 12.25 -11.33
N HIS A 184 10.84 11.95 -11.00
CA HIS A 184 9.82 12.96 -10.71
C HIS A 184 9.68 13.26 -9.21
N ARG A 185 10.56 12.72 -8.35
CA ARG A 185 10.50 12.89 -6.89
C ARG A 185 10.42 14.36 -6.44
N GLY A 186 11.08 15.27 -7.16
CA GLY A 186 11.10 16.70 -6.83
C GLY A 186 9.99 17.52 -7.50
N ARG A 187 9.09 16.89 -8.28
CA ARG A 187 8.02 17.59 -8.99
C ARG A 187 6.79 17.77 -8.11
N GLY A 188 6.19 18.95 -8.17
CA GLY A 188 4.88 19.26 -7.62
C GLY A 188 3.75 18.77 -8.53
N VAL A 189 2.52 19.01 -8.11
CA VAL A 189 1.31 18.68 -8.89
C VAL A 189 1.21 19.61 -10.12
N GLU A 190 1.69 20.83 -9.98
CA GLU A 190 1.74 21.89 -11.00
C GLU A 190 2.74 21.65 -12.14
N ASP A 191 3.67 20.71 -11.97
CA ASP A 191 4.72 20.40 -12.96
C ASP A 191 4.25 19.42 -14.07
N PHE A 192 2.95 19.03 -14.06
CA PHE A 192 2.41 17.94 -14.90
C PHE A 192 1.26 18.36 -15.83
#